data_AF-A0A7S2QDM4-F1
#
_entry.id   AF-A0A7S2QDM4-F1
#
_cell.length_a   1.000
_cell.length_b   1.000
_cell.length_c   1.000
_cell.angle_alpha   90.00
_cell.angle_beta   90.00
_cell.angle_gamma   90.00
#
_symmetry.space_group_name_H-M   'P 1'
#
loop_
_entity.id
_entity.type
_entity.pdbx_description
1 polymer ?
#
loop_
_entity_poly.entity_id
_entity_poly.type
_entity_poly.pdbx_seq_one_letter_code
_entity_poly.pdbx_strand_id
1 'polypeptide(L)'
;MDEDAEDRGHLHGFGDAAAKPTRLQQIVIQREKDVAEAKAQRSLGELEALAKAFSEEFGGPQPFGDCLEAAKASPWSLALAAEFKRASPSKGDINADLNAAEQALQYTKFGA
;
A
#
# COMPACT_ATOMS: atom_id res chain seq x y z
N MET A 1 -30.11 -8.16 8.98
CA MET A 1 -29.81 -6.89 8.31
C MET A 1 -28.35 -6.66 8.62
N ASP A 2 -27.49 -6.68 7.60
CA ASP A 2 -26.04 -6.59 7.79
C ASP A 2 -25.75 -5.15 8.27
N GLU A 3 -25.42 -4.98 9.55
CA GLU A 3 -25.16 -3.65 10.15
C GLU A 3 -24.01 -2.92 9.42
N ASP A 4 -23.12 -3.69 8.78
CA ASP A 4 -22.03 -3.21 7.93
C ASP A 4 -22.50 -2.51 6.64
N ALA A 5 -23.73 -2.75 6.17
CA ALA A 5 -24.23 -2.18 4.93
C ALA A 5 -24.70 -0.72 5.09
N GLU A 6 -25.21 -0.35 6.28
CA GLU A 6 -25.64 1.03 6.58
C GLU A 6 -24.45 1.97 6.79
N ASP A 7 -23.36 1.50 7.41
CA ASP A 7 -22.16 2.31 7.70
C ASP A 7 -21.33 2.63 6.42
N ARG A 8 -21.51 1.84 5.36
CA ARG A 8 -20.88 2.03 4.05
C ARG A 8 -21.67 2.96 3.12
N GLY A 9 -22.65 3.71 3.63
CA GLY A 9 -23.41 4.69 2.84
C GLY A 9 -22.49 5.64 2.06
N HIS A 10 -21.36 6.03 2.66
CA HIS A 10 -20.35 6.86 2.01
C HIS A 10 -19.66 6.20 0.80
N LEU A 11 -19.65 4.87 0.65
CA LEU A 11 -19.13 4.16 -0.53
C LEU A 11 -20.12 4.16 -1.71
N HIS A 12 -21.41 4.33 -1.41
CA HIS A 12 -22.52 4.29 -2.36
C HIS A 12 -23.24 5.65 -2.49
N GLY A 13 -22.51 6.75 -2.30
CA GLY A 13 -23.05 8.10 -2.48
C GLY A 13 -24.13 8.50 -1.46
N PHE A 14 -23.99 8.04 -0.21
CA PHE A 14 -24.93 8.27 0.90
C PHE A 14 -26.37 7.80 0.61
N GLY A 15 -26.52 6.72 -0.15
CA GLY A 15 -27.82 6.16 -0.49
C GLY A 15 -28.47 6.76 -1.74
N ASP A 16 -27.78 7.65 -2.45
CA ASP A 16 -28.20 8.09 -3.79
C ASP A 16 -27.84 7.03 -4.84
N ALA A 17 -28.86 6.34 -5.37
CA ALA A 17 -28.71 5.32 -6.40
C ALA A 17 -28.15 5.87 -7.73
N ALA A 18 -28.20 7.19 -7.97
CA ALA A 18 -27.65 7.84 -9.15
C ALA A 18 -26.19 8.32 -8.96
N ALA A 19 -25.67 8.28 -7.74
CA ALA A 19 -24.33 8.77 -7.44
C ALA A 19 -23.26 7.85 -8.06
N LYS A 20 -22.37 8.46 -8.86
CA LYS A 20 -21.20 7.76 -9.40
C LYS A 20 -20.12 7.69 -8.32
N PRO A 21 -19.52 6.50 -8.05
CA PRO A 21 -18.45 6.39 -7.08
C PRO A 21 -17.25 7.26 -7.44
N THR A 22 -16.71 7.99 -6.47
CA THR A 22 -15.44 8.70 -6.57
C THR A 22 -14.30 7.71 -6.80
N ARG A 23 -13.14 8.20 -7.28
CA ARG A 23 -11.95 7.35 -7.48
C ARG A 23 -11.53 6.62 -6.20
N LEU A 24 -11.62 7.27 -5.05
CA LEU A 24 -11.30 6.64 -3.77
C LEU A 24 -12.30 5.53 -3.43
N GLN A 25 -13.59 5.78 -3.60
CA GLN A 25 -14.63 4.75 -3.37
C GLN A 25 -14.45 3.55 -4.30
N GLN A 26 -14.11 3.79 -5.58
CA GLN A 26 -13.79 2.72 -6.53
C GLN A 26 -12.61 1.85 -6.05
N ILE A 27 -11.55 2.49 -5.52
CA ILE A 27 -10.39 1.79 -4.96
C ILE A 27 -10.79 0.97 -3.73
N VAL A 28 -11.59 1.53 -2.82
CA VAL A 28 -12.04 0.83 -1.61
C VAL A 28 -12.90 -0.39 -1.96
N ILE A 29 -13.90 -0.22 -2.83
CA ILE A 29 -14.78 -1.31 -3.28
C ILE A 29 -13.97 -2.44 -3.92
N GLN A 30 -12.96 -2.11 -4.73
CA GLN A 30 -12.10 -3.13 -5.31
C GLN A 30 -11.23 -3.80 -4.24
N ARG A 31 -10.67 -3.03 -3.30
CA ARG A 31 -9.81 -3.58 -2.24
C ARG A 31 -10.55 -4.54 -1.31
N GLU A 32 -11.82 -4.28 -1.01
CA GLU A 32 -12.65 -5.21 -0.24
C GLU A 32 -12.77 -6.57 -0.92
N LYS A 33 -12.96 -6.59 -2.25
CA LYS A 33 -12.99 -7.83 -3.05
C LYS A 33 -11.64 -8.53 -3.04
N ASP A 34 -10.55 -7.79 -3.26
CA ASP A 34 -9.19 -8.35 -3.27
C ASP A 34 -8.83 -8.99 -1.91
N VAL A 35 -9.23 -8.35 -0.80
CA VAL A 35 -9.00 -8.88 0.55
C VAL A 35 -9.86 -10.12 0.82
N ALA A 36 -11.12 -10.13 0.39
CA ALA A 36 -11.98 -11.30 0.53
C ALA A 36 -11.42 -12.51 -0.25
N GLU A 37 -10.97 -12.28 -1.49
CA GLU A 37 -10.31 -13.31 -2.31
C GLU A 37 -9.02 -13.81 -1.65
N ALA A 38 -8.16 -12.91 -1.17
CA ALA A 38 -6.92 -13.27 -0.50
C ALA A 38 -7.17 -14.11 0.77
N LYS A 39 -8.19 -13.75 1.57
CA LYS A 39 -8.59 -14.51 2.77
C LYS A 39 -9.14 -15.89 2.43
N ALA A 40 -9.77 -16.06 1.27
CA ALA A 40 -10.22 -17.37 0.80
C ALA A 40 -9.05 -18.27 0.37
N GLN A 41 -7.94 -17.68 -0.08
CA GLN A 41 -6.73 -18.41 -0.49
C GLN A 41 -5.78 -18.73 0.67
N ARG A 42 -5.74 -17.88 1.71
CA ARG A 42 -4.83 -18.02 2.84
C ARG A 42 -5.45 -17.49 4.13
N SER A 43 -5.37 -18.30 5.17
CA SER A 43 -5.83 -17.91 6.51
C SER A 43 -4.90 -16.89 7.17
N LEU A 44 -5.42 -16.19 8.18
CA LEU A 44 -4.61 -15.26 8.98
C LEU A 44 -3.44 -15.96 9.68
N GLY A 45 -3.67 -17.13 10.28
CA GLY A 45 -2.62 -17.87 11.00
C GLY A 45 -1.47 -18.32 10.10
N GLU A 46 -1.78 -18.73 8.86
CA GLU A 46 -0.74 -19.03 7.86
C GLU A 46 0.05 -17.78 7.47
N LEU A 47 -0.62 -16.64 7.31
CA LEU A 47 0.05 -15.37 6.99
C LEU A 47 0.96 -14.91 8.13
N GLU A 48 0.54 -15.06 9.39
CA GLU A 48 1.35 -14.77 10.57
C GLU A 48 2.59 -15.68 10.65
N ALA A 49 2.43 -16.97 10.38
CA ALA A 49 3.54 -17.92 10.34
C ALA A 49 4.55 -17.55 9.24
N LEU A 50 4.08 -17.17 8.04
CA LEU A 50 4.93 -16.70 6.95
C LEU A 50 5.67 -15.40 7.31
N ALA A 51 4.98 -14.44 7.94
CA ALA A 51 5.60 -13.19 8.38
C ALA A 51 6.69 -13.43 9.42
N LYS A 52 6.47 -14.36 10.36
CA LYS A 52 7.47 -14.79 11.33
C LYS A 52 8.67 -15.45 10.64
N ALA A 53 8.44 -16.43 9.76
CA ALA A 53 9.51 -17.11 9.03
C ALA A 53 10.34 -16.13 8.18
N PHE A 54 9.69 -15.18 7.51
CA PHE A 54 10.37 -14.13 6.76
C PHE A 54 11.25 -13.26 7.66
N SER A 55 10.76 -12.89 8.85
CA SER A 55 11.53 -12.09 9.80
C SER A 55 12.72 -12.86 10.38
N GLU A 56 12.59 -14.17 10.55
CA GLU A 56 13.68 -15.06 11.00
C GLU A 56 14.77 -15.21 9.91
N GLU A 57 14.37 -15.26 8.64
CA GLU A 57 15.29 -15.42 7.51
C GLU A 57 15.98 -14.10 7.10
N PHE A 58 15.21 -13.01 6.98
CA PHE A 58 15.66 -11.75 6.40
C PHE A 58 15.86 -10.62 7.42
N GLY A 59 15.56 -10.88 8.69
CA GLY A 59 15.57 -9.89 9.76
C GLY A 59 14.22 -9.21 9.95
N GLY A 60 14.07 -8.56 11.11
CA GLY A 60 12.85 -7.84 11.48
C GLY A 60 12.62 -6.56 10.67
N PRO A 61 11.50 -5.86 10.93
CA PRO A 61 11.19 -4.58 10.30
C PRO A 61 12.33 -3.57 10.46
N GLN A 62 12.63 -2.84 9.38
CA GLN A 62 13.58 -1.73 9.43
C GLN A 62 13.00 -0.58 10.26
N PRO A 63 13.82 0.16 11.03
CA PRO A 63 13.35 1.21 11.92
C PRO A 63 13.01 2.49 11.15
N PHE A 64 11.90 2.47 10.39
CA PHE A 64 11.51 3.56 9.49
C PHE A 64 11.42 4.92 10.21
N GLY A 65 10.92 4.96 11.44
CA GLY A 65 10.87 6.17 12.26
C GLY A 65 12.26 6.75 12.54
N ASP A 66 13.22 5.90 12.91
CA ASP A 66 14.59 6.32 13.22
C ASP A 66 15.30 6.84 11.96
N CYS A 67 15.01 6.26 10.78
CA CYS A 67 15.51 6.78 9.51
C CYS A 67 15.06 8.23 9.26
N LEU A 68 13.81 8.57 9.59
CA LEU A 68 13.31 9.94 9.45
C LEU A 68 14.00 10.90 10.43
N GLU A 69 14.20 10.49 11.68
CA GLU A 69 14.90 11.31 12.67
C GLU A 69 16.38 11.51 12.30
N ALA A 70 17.06 10.47 11.83
CA ALA A 70 18.43 10.57 11.32
C ALA A 70 18.54 11.53 10.12
N ALA A 71 17.58 11.47 9.20
CA ALA A 71 17.53 12.38 8.06
C ALA A 71 17.32 13.84 8.47
N LYS A 72 16.46 14.12 9.47
CA LYS A 72 16.27 15.46 10.05
C LYS A 72 17.56 16.01 10.67
N ALA A 73 18.35 15.15 11.31
CA ALA A 73 19.63 15.49 11.93
C ALA A 73 20.78 15.65 10.93
N SER A 74 20.59 15.25 9.66
CA SER A 74 21.60 15.40 8.62
C SER A 74 21.77 16.87 8.18
N PRO A 75 22.90 17.24 7.55
CA PRO A 75 23.12 18.60 7.03
C PRO A 75 22.05 19.09 6.05
N TRP A 76 21.36 18.17 5.38
CA TRP A 76 20.34 18.47 4.37
C TRP A 76 18.93 18.55 4.96
N SER A 77 18.73 17.99 6.16
CA SER A 77 17.43 17.91 6.85
C SER A 77 16.28 17.43 5.95
N LEU A 78 16.57 16.50 5.03
CA LEU A 78 15.63 15.98 4.04
C LEU A 78 15.57 14.46 4.14
N ALA A 79 14.36 13.94 4.28
CA ALA A 79 14.07 12.51 4.16
C ALA A 79 13.31 12.26 2.86
N LEU A 80 13.77 11.31 2.04
CA LEU A 80 13.15 10.97 0.76
C LEU A 80 12.61 9.55 0.78
N ALA A 81 11.28 9.40 0.75
CA ALA A 81 10.63 8.12 0.45
C ALA A 81 10.40 8.01 -1.06
N ALA A 82 11.32 7.36 -1.78
CA ALA A 82 11.22 7.20 -3.22
C ALA A 82 10.26 6.05 -3.60
N GLU A 83 9.12 6.40 -4.21
CA GLU A 83 8.11 5.43 -4.67
C GLU A 83 8.46 4.91 -6.08
N PHE A 84 8.52 3.59 -6.24
CA PHE A 84 8.49 2.96 -7.56
C PHE A 84 7.04 2.68 -7.96
N LYS A 85 6.59 3.23 -9.10
CA LYS A 85 5.18 3.19 -9.51
C LYS A 85 5.02 2.87 -11.00
N ARG A 86 4.23 1.82 -11.30
CA ARG A 86 3.93 1.41 -12.67
C ARG A 86 2.95 2.36 -13.37
N ALA A 87 1.83 2.68 -12.72
CA ALA A 87 0.73 3.47 -13.28
C ALA A 87 -0.02 4.25 -12.20
N SER A 88 -0.85 5.21 -12.59
CA SER A 88 -1.78 5.88 -11.68
C SER A 88 -3.12 6.21 -12.34
N PRO A 89 -4.23 6.31 -11.58
CA PRO A 89 -5.54 6.63 -12.16
C PRO A 89 -5.60 7.98 -12.91
N SER A 90 -4.75 8.94 -12.53
CA SER A 90 -4.73 10.29 -13.12
C SER A 90 -3.76 10.44 -14.30
N LYS A 91 -2.74 9.57 -14.40
CA LYS A 91 -1.68 9.67 -15.43
C LYS A 91 -1.58 8.46 -16.35
N GLY A 92 -2.32 7.39 -16.10
CA GLY A 92 -2.19 6.13 -16.86
C GLY A 92 -0.86 5.45 -16.54
N ASP A 93 -0.29 4.79 -17.53
CA ASP A 93 1.02 4.15 -17.42
C ASP A 93 2.13 5.19 -17.25
N ILE A 94 3.01 4.95 -16.28
CA ILE A 94 4.15 5.82 -15.92
C ILE A 94 5.45 5.10 -16.29
N ASN A 95 5.59 3.85 -15.86
CA ASN A 95 6.73 3.00 -16.17
C ASN A 95 6.29 1.54 -16.22
N ALA A 96 5.76 1.12 -17.37
CA ALA A 96 5.14 -0.19 -17.55
C ALA A 96 6.14 -1.35 -17.43
N ASP A 97 7.40 -1.10 -17.80
CA ASP A 97 8.50 -2.08 -17.85
C ASP A 97 9.40 -2.03 -16.61
N LEU A 98 8.96 -1.34 -15.55
CA LEU A 98 9.70 -1.15 -14.31
C LEU A 98 10.07 -2.49 -13.66
N ASN A 99 11.37 -2.69 -13.42
CA ASN A 99 11.87 -3.68 -12.48
C ASN A 99 11.99 -3.06 -11.08
N ALA A 100 11.11 -3.49 -10.15
CA ALA A 100 11.06 -2.93 -8.80
C ALA A 100 12.35 -3.15 -8.00
N ALA A 101 13.02 -4.29 -8.16
CA ALA A 101 14.25 -4.60 -7.45
C ALA A 101 15.41 -3.71 -7.92
N GLU A 102 15.56 -3.55 -9.23
CA GLU A 102 16.57 -2.65 -9.80
C GLU A 102 16.33 -1.19 -9.40
N GLN A 103 15.07 -0.75 -9.44
CA GLN A 103 14.71 0.61 -9.06
C GLN A 103 14.99 0.90 -7.58
N ALA A 104 14.69 -0.05 -6.69
CA ALA A 104 15.00 0.07 -5.26
C ALA A 104 16.51 0.23 -5.02
N LEU A 105 17.35 -0.56 -5.72
CA LEU A 105 18.81 -0.43 -5.63
C LEU A 105 19.29 0.94 -6.11
N GLN A 106 18.72 1.48 -7.19
CA GLN A 106 19.05 2.83 -7.66
C GLN A 106 18.65 3.89 -6.61
N TYR A 107 17.45 3.80 -6.05
CA TYR A 107 16.99 4.74 -5.02
C TYR A 107 17.92 4.76 -3.80
N THR A 108 18.25 3.59 -3.25
CA THR A 108 19.20 3.49 -2.13
C THR A 108 20.59 4.03 -2.50
N LYS A 109 21.10 3.72 -3.70
CA LYS A 109 22.40 4.22 -4.17
C LYS A 109 22.47 5.74 -4.21
N PHE A 110 21.36 6.42 -4.49
CA PHE A 110 21.30 7.87 -4.61
C PHE A 110 20.72 8.59 -3.38
N GLY A 111 20.58 7.87 -2.25
CA GLY A 111 20.30 8.48 -0.94
C GLY A 111 18.82 8.61 -0.60
N ALA A 112 17.95 7.82 -1.23
CA ALA A 112 16.63 7.53 -0.70
C ALA A 112 16.67 6.36 0.31
#